data_AF-A0AAX2R980-F1
#
_entry.id   AF-A0AAX2R980-F1
#
_cell.length_a   1.000
_cell.length_b   1.000
_cell.length_c   1.000
_cell.angle_alpha   90.00
_cell.angle_beta   90.00
_cell.angle_gamma   90.00
#
_symmetry.space_group_name_H-M   'P 1'
#
loop_
_entity.id
_entity.type
_entity.pdbx_description
1 polymer ?
#
loop_
_entity_poly.entity_id
_entity_poly.type
_entity_poly.pdbx_seq_one_letter_code
_entity_poly.pdbx_strand_id
1 'polypeptide(L)'
;MTLQPIRRANQALEAKVLSDYRRCLGRTVRVNRIVVEENGRSVYRTLSRPALVEVTATDADTILQYSTSDRITPQWNVRIVEIHDLVPDNARLRVFGTTRQASGESFIGDLTVVPLTAVLMAKFATIMAQCFVGTYRQLSA
;
A
#
# COMPACT_ATOMS: atom_id res chain seq x y z
N MET A 1 26.82 -13.14 27.82
CA MET A 1 26.57 -11.96 26.94
C MET A 1 26.62 -12.40 25.48
N THR A 2 25.47 -12.62 24.85
CA THR A 2 25.31 -13.12 23.47
C THR A 2 24.64 -12.04 22.60
N LEU A 3 25.30 -10.89 22.43
CA LEU A 3 24.76 -9.75 21.66
C LEU A 3 24.96 -9.86 20.14
N GLN A 4 25.95 -10.63 19.69
CA GLN A 4 26.24 -10.81 18.27
C GLN A 4 25.14 -11.54 17.46
N PRO A 5 24.55 -12.66 17.92
CA PRO A 5 23.54 -13.36 17.12
C PRO A 5 22.25 -12.56 16.95
N ILE A 6 21.80 -11.85 17.99
CA ILE A 6 20.60 -11.01 17.95
C ILE A 6 20.77 -9.85 16.96
N ARG A 7 21.94 -9.18 17.00
CA ARG A 7 22.24 -8.08 16.06
C ARG A 7 22.25 -8.55 14.59
N ARG A 8 22.79 -9.73 14.31
CA ARG A 8 22.79 -10.31 12.95
C ARG A 8 21.39 -10.71 12.50
N ALA A 9 20.58 -11.28 13.38
CA ALA A 9 19.19 -11.64 13.08
C ALA A 9 18.36 -10.39 12.72
N ASN A 10 18.52 -9.30 13.48
CA ASN A 10 17.82 -8.04 13.22
C ASN A 10 18.27 -7.40 11.90
N GLN A 11 19.57 -7.40 11.59
CA GLN A 11 20.06 -6.91 10.30
C GLN A 11 19.49 -7.69 9.10
N ALA A 12 19.41 -9.03 9.22
CA ALA A 12 18.82 -9.86 8.18
C ALA A 12 17.30 -9.59 8.04
N LEU A 13 16.61 -9.34 9.15
CA LEU A 13 15.20 -8.99 9.17
C LEU A 13 14.94 -7.64 8.48
N GLU A 14 15.69 -6.60 8.86
CA GLU A 14 15.62 -5.27 8.25
C GLU A 14 15.91 -5.32 6.74
N ALA A 15 16.95 -6.07 6.33
CA ALA A 15 17.29 -6.23 4.92
C ALA A 15 16.14 -6.85 4.10
N LYS A 16 15.42 -7.83 4.66
CA LYS A 16 14.24 -8.43 4.01
C LYS A 16 13.11 -7.41 3.86
N VAL A 17 12.77 -6.70 4.92
CA VAL A 17 11.71 -5.67 4.92
C VAL A 17 12.01 -4.57 3.91
N LEU A 18 13.26 -4.07 3.89
CA LEU A 18 13.69 -3.06 2.92
C LEU A 18 13.67 -3.58 1.47
N SER A 19 14.01 -4.85 1.26
CA SER A 19 13.93 -5.49 -0.06
C SER A 19 12.49 -5.57 -0.56
N ASP A 20 11.55 -5.94 0.31
CA ASP A 20 10.11 -5.97 -0.02
C ASP A 20 9.61 -4.57 -0.39
N TYR A 21 9.97 -3.55 0.40
CA TYR A 21 9.62 -2.16 0.11
C TYR A 21 10.18 -1.69 -1.24
N ARG A 22 11.47 -1.91 -1.50
CA ARG A 22 12.11 -1.52 -2.78
C ARG A 22 11.47 -2.20 -3.98
N ARG A 23 11.00 -3.45 -3.84
CA ARG A 23 10.29 -4.16 -4.89
C ARG A 23 8.96 -3.51 -5.24
N CYS A 24 8.30 -2.89 -4.27
CA CYS A 24 6.98 -2.28 -4.42
C CYS A 24 7.03 -0.77 -4.68
N LEU A 25 8.13 -0.08 -4.37
CA LEU A 25 8.29 1.36 -4.59
C LEU A 25 8.01 1.74 -6.05
N GLY A 26 7.13 2.72 -6.25
CA GLY A 26 6.69 3.19 -7.56
C GLY A 26 5.71 2.25 -8.28
N ARG A 27 5.32 1.12 -7.66
CA ARG A 27 4.34 0.19 -8.25
C ARG A 27 2.92 0.52 -7.80
N THR A 28 1.99 0.33 -8.72
CA THR A 28 0.56 0.29 -8.41
C THR A 28 0.19 -1.05 -7.80
N VAL A 29 -0.56 -1.00 -6.72
CA VAL A 29 -0.99 -2.12 -5.89
C VAL A 29 -2.47 -1.97 -5.57
N ARG A 30 -3.15 -3.09 -5.38
CA ARG A 30 -4.55 -3.13 -4.98
C ARG A 30 -4.64 -3.35 -3.48
N VAL A 31 -5.45 -2.54 -2.82
CA VAL A 31 -5.62 -2.57 -1.37
C VAL A 31 -7.10 -2.59 -1.01
N ASN A 32 -7.43 -3.37 0.03
CA ASN A 32 -8.78 -3.44 0.60
C ASN A 32 -8.91 -2.59 1.86
N ARG A 33 -7.77 -2.21 2.45
CA ARG A 33 -7.68 -1.44 3.68
C ARG A 33 -6.60 -0.39 3.51
N ILE A 34 -6.83 0.77 4.10
CA ILE A 34 -5.91 1.90 4.04
C ILE A 34 -5.93 2.65 5.36
N VAL A 35 -4.80 3.22 5.72
CA VAL A 35 -4.65 4.15 6.83
C VAL A 35 -4.74 5.56 6.25
N VAL A 36 -5.66 6.35 6.78
CA VAL A 36 -5.84 7.76 6.41
C VAL A 36 -5.44 8.62 7.59
N GLU A 37 -4.53 9.58 7.40
CA GLU A 37 -4.28 10.61 8.41
C GLU A 37 -5.33 11.71 8.28
N GLU A 38 -6.17 11.85 9.30
CA GLU A 38 -7.24 12.84 9.38
C GLU A 38 -7.12 13.58 10.72
N ASN A 39 -7.03 14.91 10.68
CA ASN A 39 -6.94 15.75 11.89
C ASN A 39 -5.84 15.30 12.88
N GLY A 40 -4.70 14.86 12.34
CA GLY A 40 -3.56 14.37 13.13
C GLY A 40 -3.74 12.97 13.72
N ARG A 41 -4.76 12.22 13.32
CA ARG A 41 -5.01 10.83 13.75
C ARG A 41 -4.94 9.88 12.57
N SER A 42 -4.32 8.72 12.79
CA SER A 42 -4.35 7.61 11.83
C SER A 42 -5.65 6.82 12.01
N VAL A 43 -6.49 6.80 10.97
CA VAL A 43 -7.76 6.05 10.95
C VAL A 43 -7.64 4.88 9.98
N TYR A 44 -7.93 3.68 10.46
CA TYR A 44 -8.02 2.49 9.60
C TYR A 44 -9.38 2.44 8.92
N ARG A 45 -9.38 2.45 7.59
CA ARG A 45 -10.59 2.33 6.77
C ARG A 45 -10.56 1.03 5.98
N THR A 46 -11.61 0.23 6.12
CA THR A 46 -11.90 -0.86 5.19
C THR A 46 -12.70 -0.29 4.03
N LEU A 47 -12.22 -0.52 2.81
CA LEU A 47 -12.81 0.05 1.61
C LEU A 47 -13.99 -0.81 1.12
N SER A 48 -15.05 -0.16 0.61
CA SER A 48 -16.23 -0.82 0.04
C SER A 48 -15.91 -1.61 -1.22
N ARG A 49 -14.91 -1.15 -1.97
CA ARG A 49 -14.28 -1.85 -3.09
C ARG A 49 -12.77 -1.68 -2.98
N PRO A 50 -11.97 -2.56 -3.60
CA PRO A 50 -10.53 -2.40 -3.54
C PRO A 50 -10.10 -1.15 -4.32
N ALA A 51 -9.14 -0.41 -3.75
CA ALA A 51 -8.57 0.77 -4.39
C ALA A 51 -7.24 0.44 -5.06
N LEU A 52 -6.96 1.12 -6.16
CA LEU A 52 -5.62 1.18 -6.74
C LEU A 52 -4.84 2.33 -6.10
N VAL A 53 -3.68 2.01 -5.55
CA VAL A 53 -2.76 2.97 -4.96
C VAL A 53 -1.35 2.73 -5.50
N GLU A 54 -0.50 3.74 -5.49
CA GLU A 54 0.91 3.62 -5.84
C GLU A 54 1.76 3.83 -4.60
N VAL A 55 2.74 2.95 -4.39
CA VAL A 55 3.67 3.06 -3.26
C VAL A 55 4.67 4.18 -3.52
N THR A 56 4.78 5.11 -2.58
CA THR A 56 5.64 6.30 -2.67
C THR A 56 6.78 6.24 -1.65
N ALA A 57 7.68 7.23 -1.73
CA ALA A 57 8.79 7.38 -0.79
C ALA A 57 8.28 7.40 0.65
N THR A 58 8.88 6.58 1.49
CA THR A 58 8.54 6.40 2.91
C THR A 58 9.82 6.49 3.73
N ASP A 59 9.74 7.16 4.87
CA ASP A 59 10.89 7.30 5.77
C ASP A 59 11.32 5.95 6.34
N ALA A 60 12.63 5.76 6.51
CA ALA A 60 13.22 4.50 6.95
C ALA A 60 12.64 4.04 8.29
N ASP A 61 12.38 4.96 9.22
CA ASP A 61 11.83 4.66 10.55
C ASP A 61 10.39 4.12 10.49
N THR A 62 9.63 4.49 9.44
CA THR A 62 8.27 4.01 9.21
C THR A 62 8.26 2.64 8.52
N ILE A 63 9.27 2.40 7.66
CA ILE A 63 9.48 1.09 7.02
C ILE A 63 9.99 0.08 8.06
N LEU A 64 10.92 0.47 8.92
CA LEU A 64 11.52 -0.38 9.95
C LEU A 64 10.81 -0.24 11.30
N GLN A 65 9.48 -0.20 11.27
CA GLN A 65 8.67 -0.11 12.49
C GLN A 65 8.65 -1.45 13.22
N TYR A 66 9.45 -1.57 14.28
CA TYR A 66 9.44 -2.73 15.17
C TYR A 66 8.16 -2.75 16.02
N SER A 67 7.41 -3.85 15.94
CA SER A 67 6.23 -4.09 16.79
C SER A 67 6.59 -4.89 18.05
N THR A 68 7.63 -5.71 17.98
CA THR A 68 8.31 -6.40 19.10
C THR A 68 9.81 -6.43 18.80
N SER A 69 10.63 -6.96 19.71
CA SER A 69 12.09 -7.05 19.55
C SER A 69 12.55 -7.88 18.35
N ASP A 70 11.68 -8.70 17.78
CA ASP A 70 11.94 -9.68 16.73
C ASP A 70 10.98 -9.58 15.53
N ARG A 71 10.15 -8.53 15.49
CA ARG A 71 9.08 -8.38 14.49
C ARG A 71 9.01 -6.95 13.97
N ILE A 72 9.03 -6.81 12.65
CA ILE A 72 8.86 -5.53 11.96
C ILE A 72 7.54 -5.56 11.19
N THR A 73 6.68 -4.57 11.45
CA THR A 73 5.41 -4.35 10.73
C THR A 73 5.53 -3.05 9.95
N PRO A 74 5.99 -3.11 8.69
CA PRO A 74 6.27 -1.91 7.91
C PRO A 74 4.97 -1.17 7.53
N GLN A 75 5.00 0.15 7.59
CA GLN A 75 3.98 1.00 6.96
C GLN A 75 4.60 1.71 5.76
N TRP A 76 3.89 1.77 4.64
CA TRP A 76 4.35 2.44 3.42
C TRP A 76 3.40 3.57 3.06
N ASN A 77 3.96 4.73 2.72
CA ASN A 77 3.23 5.83 2.12
C ASN A 77 2.72 5.41 0.74
N VAL A 78 1.49 5.83 0.42
CA VAL A 78 0.89 5.59 -0.88
C VAL A 78 0.17 6.84 -1.39
N ARG A 79 -0.01 6.91 -2.71
CA ARG A 79 -0.94 7.85 -3.35
C ARG A 79 -2.06 7.08 -4.02
N ILE A 80 -3.29 7.57 -3.93
CA ILE A 80 -4.40 6.98 -4.69
C ILE A 80 -4.25 7.35 -6.17
N VAL A 81 -4.50 6.39 -7.07
CA VAL A 81 -4.37 6.60 -8.53
C VAL A 81 -5.72 6.62 -9.26
N GLU A 82 -6.81 6.49 -8.51
CA GLU A 82 -8.18 6.50 -8.99
C GLU A 82 -9.06 7.30 -8.04
N ILE A 83 -10.27 7.66 -8.47
CA ILE A 83 -11.28 8.26 -7.60
C ILE A 83 -11.87 7.15 -6.73
N HIS A 84 -12.00 7.37 -5.42
CA HIS A 84 -12.60 6.42 -4.50
C HIS A 84 -13.38 7.11 -3.37
N ASP A 85 -14.66 6.80 -3.24
CA ASP A 85 -15.61 7.54 -2.39
C ASP A 85 -15.23 7.61 -0.90
N LEU A 86 -14.52 6.59 -0.41
CA LEU A 86 -14.08 6.51 0.99
C LEU A 86 -12.67 7.06 1.27
N VAL A 87 -11.98 7.56 0.25
CA VAL A 87 -10.62 8.11 0.37
C VAL A 87 -10.69 9.60 0.05
N PRO A 88 -10.49 10.49 1.04
CA PRO A 88 -10.52 11.92 0.80
C PRO A 88 -9.41 12.35 -0.16
N ASP A 89 -9.72 13.33 -1.01
CA ASP A 89 -8.73 13.93 -1.89
C ASP A 89 -7.61 14.57 -1.06
N ASN A 90 -6.36 14.39 -1.51
CA ASN A 90 -5.15 14.91 -0.85
C ASN A 90 -4.88 14.40 0.58
N ALA A 91 -5.59 13.35 1.02
CA ALA A 91 -5.26 12.72 2.29
C ALA A 91 -3.86 12.10 2.26
N ARG A 92 -3.18 12.11 3.42
CA ARG A 92 -1.97 11.32 3.60
C ARG A 92 -2.35 9.88 3.87
N LEU A 93 -1.89 8.99 3.01
CA LEU A 93 -2.31 7.59 2.99
C LEU A 93 -1.13 6.69 3.31
N ARG A 94 -1.39 5.67 4.12
CA ARG A 94 -0.45 4.56 4.37
C ARG A 94 -1.13 3.22 4.27
N VAL A 95 -0.33 2.19 4.06
CA VAL A 95 -0.76 0.78 3.99
C VAL A 95 0.26 -0.07 4.73
N PHE A 96 -0.16 -1.21 5.26
CA PHE A 96 0.80 -2.15 5.83
C PHE A 96 1.46 -3.00 4.75
N GLY A 97 2.79 -3.02 4.79
CA GLY A 97 3.60 -4.00 4.08
C GLY A 97 3.56 -5.37 4.75
N THR A 98 4.28 -6.33 4.19
CA THR A 98 4.42 -7.66 4.80
C THR A 98 5.15 -7.57 6.13
N THR A 99 4.50 -7.98 7.22
CA THR A 99 5.15 -8.15 8.51
C THR A 99 6.12 -9.31 8.45
N ARG A 100 7.32 -9.12 8.98
CA ARG A 100 8.36 -10.15 9.03
C ARG A 100 8.78 -10.39 10.47
N GLN A 101 9.04 -11.65 10.82
CA GLN A 101 9.63 -12.05 12.09
C GLN A 101 11.01 -12.67 11.92
N ALA A 102 11.84 -12.59 12.97
CA ALA A 102 13.16 -13.23 13.02
C ALA A 102 13.10 -14.76 12.92
N SER A 103 11.98 -15.36 13.37
CA SER A 103 11.66 -16.78 13.21
C SER A 103 11.55 -17.23 11.75
N GLY A 104 11.37 -16.29 10.81
CA GLY A 104 11.09 -16.55 9.40
C GLY A 104 9.60 -16.48 9.05
N GLU A 105 8.72 -16.42 10.04
CA GLU A 105 7.28 -16.23 9.83
C GLU A 105 7.00 -14.88 9.13
N SER A 106 5.99 -14.87 8.26
CA SER A 106 5.59 -13.68 7.50
C SER A 106 4.07 -13.56 7.46
N PHE A 107 3.57 -12.34 7.68
CA PHE A 107 2.14 -12.03 7.60
C PHE A 107 1.94 -11.04 6.46
N ILE A 108 1.11 -11.42 5.50
CA ILE A 108 0.84 -10.59 4.32
C ILE A 108 0.07 -9.35 4.78
N GLY A 109 0.55 -8.17 4.38
CA GLY A 109 -0.07 -6.90 4.68
C GLY A 109 -1.30 -6.60 3.82
N ASP A 110 -1.65 -5.33 3.67
CA ASP A 110 -2.88 -4.88 2.98
C ASP A 110 -2.77 -4.96 1.44
N LEU A 111 -1.64 -5.43 0.93
CA LEU A 111 -1.18 -5.21 -0.44
C LEU A 111 -1.27 -6.46 -1.30
N THR A 112 -1.92 -6.32 -2.45
CA THR A 112 -1.80 -7.27 -3.56
C THR A 112 -1.20 -6.55 -4.77
N VAL A 113 -0.03 -7.00 -5.23
CA VAL A 113 0.62 -6.42 -6.42
C VAL A 113 -0.21 -6.76 -7.64
N VAL A 114 -0.64 -5.74 -8.39
CA VAL A 114 -1.42 -5.90 -9.60
C VAL A 114 -0.47 -5.92 -10.81
N PRO A 115 -0.54 -6.92 -11.71
CA PRO A 115 0.25 -6.89 -12.93
C PRO A 115 -0.16 -5.68 -13.80
N LEU A 116 0.82 -5.06 -14.48
CA LEU A 116 0.62 -3.85 -15.29
C LEU A 116 -0.55 -3.96 -16.29
N THR A 117 -0.77 -5.17 -16.82
CA THR A 117 -1.89 -5.49 -17.72
C THR A 117 -3.25 -5.23 -17.08
N ALA A 118 -3.44 -5.56 -15.81
CA ALA A 118 -4.69 -5.33 -15.09
C ALA A 118 -4.90 -3.85 -14.75
N VAL A 119 -3.83 -3.09 -14.50
CA VAL A 119 -3.91 -1.62 -14.32
C VAL A 119 -4.34 -0.93 -15.62
N LEU A 120 -3.76 -1.34 -16.75
CA LEU A 120 -4.14 -0.83 -18.07
C LEU A 120 -5.62 -1.14 -18.36
N MET A 121 -6.07 -2.37 -18.14
CA MET A 121 -7.46 -2.76 -18.35
C MET A 121 -8.44 -1.96 -17.49
N ALA A 122 -8.10 -1.68 -16.22
CA ALA A 122 -8.93 -0.84 -15.36
C ALA A 122 -9.05 0.59 -15.91
N LYS A 123 -7.94 1.20 -16.35
CA LYS A 123 -7.95 2.53 -16.96
C LYS A 123 -8.77 2.57 -18.25
N PHE A 124 -8.62 1.56 -19.12
CA PHE A 124 -9.42 1.45 -20.34
C PHE A 124 -10.91 1.33 -20.03
N ALA A 125 -11.30 0.52 -19.04
CA ALA A 125 -12.70 0.40 -18.62
C ALA A 125 -13.27 1.74 -18.13
N THR A 126 -12.51 2.51 -17.34
CA THR A 126 -12.95 3.84 -16.87
C THR A 126 -13.14 4.81 -18.03
N ILE A 127 -12.21 4.87 -18.98
CA ILE A 127 -12.32 5.74 -20.16
C ILE A 127 -13.54 5.35 -21.00
N MET A 128 -13.72 4.05 -21.27
CA MET A 128 -14.86 3.57 -22.05
C MET A 128 -16.20 3.88 -21.39
N ALA A 129 -16.30 3.75 -20.07
CA ALA A 129 -17.51 4.12 -19.32
C ALA A 129 -17.81 5.62 -19.43
N GLN A 130 -16.78 6.47 -19.33
CA GLN A 130 -16.93 7.93 -19.50
C GLN A 130 -17.35 8.31 -20.92
N CYS A 131 -16.76 7.68 -21.94
CA CYS A 131 -17.15 7.87 -23.33
C CYS A 131 -18.59 7.45 -23.58
N PHE A 132 -19.04 6.32 -23.01
CA PHE A 132 -20.41 5.82 -23.17
C PHE A 132 -21.46 6.73 -22.53
N VAL A 133 -21.17 7.31 -21.35
CA VAL A 133 -22.05 8.31 -20.72
C VAL A 133 -22.08 9.62 -21.52
N GLY A 134 -20.95 10.02 -22.13
CA GLY A 134 -20.86 11.18 -23.00
C GLY A 134 -21.73 11.06 -24.26
N THR A 135 -21.70 9.91 -24.94
CA THR A 135 -22.53 9.66 -26.13
C THR A 135 -24.02 9.58 -25.81
N TYR A 136 -24.41 9.02 -24.66
CA TYR A 136 -25.82 8.97 -24.25
C TYR A 136 -26.43 10.35 -24.00
N ARG A 137 -25.68 11.28 -23.38
CA ARG A 137 -26.15 12.66 -23.17
C ARG A 137 -26.31 13.46 -24.47
N GLN A 138 -25.55 13.11 -25.50
CA GLN A 138 -25.59 13.80 -26.80
C GLN A 138 -26.73 13.29 -27.70
N LEU A 139 -27.23 12.08 -27.44
CA LEU A 139 -28.37 11.47 -28.16
C LEU A 139 -29.73 11.75 -27.49
N SER A 140 -29.73 12.32 -26.27
CA SER A 140 -30.94 12.63 -25.50
C SER A 140 -31.22 14.13 -25.35
N ALA A 141 -30.47 14.97 -26.08
CA ALA A 141 -30.70 16.40 -26.29
C ALA A 141 -31.17 16.65 -27.73
#